data_AF-A0ABD1C5X3-F1
#
_entry.id   AF-A0ABD1C5X3-F1
#
_cell.length_a   1.000
_cell.length_b   1.000
_cell.length_c   1.000
_cell.angle_alpha   90.00
_cell.angle_beta   90.00
_cell.angle_gamma   90.00
#
_symmetry.space_group_name_H-M   'P 1'
#
loop_
_entity.id
_entity.type
_entity.pdbx_description
1 polymer ?
#
loop_
_entity_poly.entity_id
_entity_poly.type
_entity_poly.pdbx_seq_one_letter_code
_entity_poly.pdbx_strand_id
1 'polypeptide(L)'
;MGPIQVESLSGKRYILVLVDDFTRYTWVIVLREKSETLESFRILALQLENEKWGIKSIRSDHGGEFQNELFELFCNSHGITHQYSAPRTQEQNGVVERKNRTLQEMTRAMMHGNDVAKHFWAEAVNTACYIINMVYVRKGTNMTPYELWEGKTPTLSYFHTFGCTCYILNDKDQLGKFDAKSDEGIFLGYSGSSTASRVFNKRF
;
A
#
# COMPACT_ATOMS: atom_id res chain seq x y z
N MET A 1 11.12 -3.40 -0.20
CA MET A 1 11.44 -3.27 -1.65
C MET A 1 12.12 -1.94 -1.91
N GLY A 2 13.08 -1.87 -2.83
CA GLY A 2 13.79 -0.63 -3.21
C GLY A 2 15.32 -0.74 -3.11
N PRO A 3 16.06 0.35 -3.38
CA PRO A 3 15.58 1.70 -3.67
C PRO A 3 14.97 1.83 -5.08
N ILE A 4 13.90 2.61 -5.20
CA ILE A 4 13.36 3.02 -6.50
C ILE A 4 14.19 4.20 -7.01
N GLN A 5 14.54 4.16 -8.30
CA GLN A 5 15.43 5.15 -8.91
C GLN A 5 14.83 6.56 -8.90
N VAL A 6 13.53 6.68 -9.18
CA VAL A 6 12.78 7.93 -9.19
C VAL A 6 12.12 8.13 -7.83
N GLU A 7 12.31 9.29 -7.21
CA GLU A 7 11.60 9.63 -5.96
C GLU A 7 10.10 9.78 -6.23
N SER A 8 9.28 9.42 -5.23
CA SER A 8 7.85 9.73 -5.32
C SER A 8 7.58 11.22 -5.23
N LEU A 9 6.36 11.66 -5.51
CA LEU A 9 5.92 13.05 -5.31
C LEU A 9 6.23 13.58 -3.90
N SER A 10 6.21 12.71 -2.88
CA SER A 10 6.53 13.04 -1.48
C SER A 10 7.96 12.70 -1.06
N GLY A 11 8.89 12.49 -2.01
CA GLY A 11 10.30 12.19 -1.72
C GLY A 11 10.55 10.81 -1.11
N LYS A 12 9.66 9.84 -1.33
CA LYS A 12 9.83 8.46 -0.84
C LYS A 12 10.61 7.63 -1.87
N ARG A 13 11.27 6.55 -1.43
CA ARG A 13 12.15 5.70 -2.26
C ARG A 13 12.05 4.19 -2.01
N TYR A 14 11.45 3.79 -0.90
CA TYR A 14 11.31 2.40 -0.49
C TYR A 14 9.86 2.06 -0.22
N ILE A 15 9.56 0.77 -0.23
CA ILE A 15 8.25 0.21 0.05
C ILE A 15 8.41 -0.89 1.08
N LEU A 16 7.78 -0.73 2.24
CA LEU A 16 7.59 -1.79 3.22
C LEU A 16 6.26 -2.49 2.90
N VAL A 17 6.33 -3.81 2.73
CA VAL A 17 5.15 -4.64 2.43
C VAL A 17 4.97 -5.61 3.59
N LEU A 18 3.79 -5.57 4.20
CA LEU A 18 3.38 -6.50 5.23
C LEU A 18 2.21 -7.32 4.71
N VAL A 19 2.24 -8.62 4.98
CA VAL A 19 1.20 -9.55 4.51
C VAL A 19 0.74 -10.37 5.68
N ASP A 20 -0.55 -10.35 5.97
CA ASP A 20 -1.14 -11.27 6.92
C ASP A 20 -1.06 -12.71 6.37
N ASP A 21 -0.55 -13.63 7.20
CA ASP A 21 -0.28 -14.99 6.73
C ASP A 21 -1.58 -15.78 6.50
N PHE A 22 -2.62 -15.49 7.26
CA PHE A 22 -3.89 -16.17 7.10
C PHE A 22 -4.67 -15.61 5.92
N THR A 23 -5.16 -14.38 6.00
CA THR A 23 -6.06 -13.74 5.03
C THR A 23 -5.39 -13.35 3.71
N ARG A 24 -4.05 -13.20 3.71
CA ARG A 24 -3.27 -12.56 2.62
C ARG A 24 -3.56 -11.07 2.44
N TYR A 25 -4.23 -10.44 3.41
CA TYR A 25 -4.41 -9.00 3.44
C TYR A 25 -3.04 -8.33 3.47
N THR A 26 -2.86 -7.33 2.64
CA THR A 26 -1.56 -6.70 2.40
C THR A 26 -1.63 -5.24 2.79
N TRP A 27 -0.61 -4.78 3.52
CA TRP A 27 -0.37 -3.37 3.78
C TRP A 27 0.90 -2.94 3.05
N VAL A 28 0.84 -1.76 2.45
CA VAL A 28 1.97 -1.12 1.78
C VAL A 28 2.22 0.20 2.49
N ILE A 29 3.47 0.42 2.92
CA ILE A 29 3.91 1.67 3.51
C ILE A 29 5.10 2.18 2.70
N VAL A 30 4.99 3.43 2.22
CA VAL A 30 6.05 4.08 1.43
C VAL A 30 7.02 4.82 2.35
N LEU A 31 8.31 4.52 2.22
CA LEU A 31 9.37 5.01 3.11
C LEU A 31 10.39 5.83 2.34
N ARG A 32 10.98 6.84 2.99
CA ARG A 32 12.10 7.61 2.44
C ARG A 32 13.40 6.83 2.60
N GLU A 33 13.57 6.21 3.76
CA GLU A 33 14.74 5.43 4.14
C GLU A 33 14.32 4.11 4.79
N LYS A 34 15.18 3.10 4.72
CA LYS A 34 14.94 1.80 5.39
C LYS A 34 14.86 1.92 6.92
N SER A 35 15.52 2.92 7.50
CA SER A 35 15.48 3.23 8.93
C SER A 35 14.07 3.56 9.44
N GLU A 36 13.16 4.03 8.58
CA GLU A 36 11.76 4.31 8.90
C GLU A 36 10.91 3.04 9.14
N THR A 37 11.47 1.84 8.90
CA THR A 37 10.74 0.56 8.94
C THR A 37 10.15 0.28 10.31
N LEU A 38 10.94 0.39 11.39
CA LEU A 38 10.48 0.08 12.74
C LEU A 38 9.33 1.00 13.16
N GLU A 39 9.48 2.31 12.97
CA GLU A 39 8.45 3.27 13.37
C GLU A 39 7.16 3.08 12.57
N SER A 40 7.29 2.82 11.27
CA SER A 40 6.14 2.49 10.42
C SER A 40 5.43 1.22 10.88
N PHE A 41 6.20 0.20 11.28
CA PHE A 41 5.66 -1.04 11.81
C PHE A 41 4.96 -0.84 13.15
N ARG A 42 5.51 -0.02 14.06
CA ARG A 42 4.88 0.33 15.35
C ARG A 42 3.50 0.95 15.17
N ILE A 43 3.41 1.93 14.26
CA ILE A 43 2.13 2.59 13.95
C ILE A 43 1.12 1.57 13.43
N LEU A 44 1.53 0.70 12.50
CA LEU A 44 0.65 -0.33 11.97
C LEU A 44 0.26 -1.35 13.06
N ALA A 45 1.19 -1.82 13.88
CA ALA A 45 0.89 -2.77 14.95
C ALA A 45 -0.16 -2.22 15.92
N LEU A 46 -0.01 -0.97 16.33
CA LEU A 46 -0.98 -0.28 17.17
C LEU A 46 -2.35 -0.12 16.49
N GLN A 47 -2.38 0.16 15.19
CA GLN A 47 -3.63 0.21 14.43
C GLN A 47 -4.32 -1.15 14.39
N LEU A 48 -3.59 -2.22 14.10
CA LEU A 48 -4.12 -3.58 14.01
C LEU A 48 -4.65 -4.09 15.36
N GLU A 49 -3.95 -3.77 16.45
CA GLU A 49 -4.41 -4.07 17.81
C GLU A 49 -5.76 -3.41 18.13
N ASN A 50 -5.95 -2.16 17.70
CA ASN A 50 -7.20 -1.44 17.91
C ASN A 50 -8.32 -1.85 16.95
N GLU A 51 -7.97 -2.32 15.75
CA GLU A 51 -8.94 -2.69 14.72
C GLU A 51 -9.51 -4.10 14.91
N LYS A 52 -8.64 -5.07 15.21
CA LYS A 52 -9.00 -6.50 15.27
C LYS A 52 -8.28 -7.20 16.43
N TRP A 53 -7.10 -7.75 16.17
CA TRP A 53 -6.33 -8.61 17.06
C TRP A 53 -4.87 -8.18 17.05
N GLY A 54 -4.18 -8.39 18.17
CA GLY A 54 -2.75 -8.15 18.25
C GLY A 54 -1.94 -9.11 17.37
N ILE A 55 -0.73 -8.66 17.01
CA ILE A 55 0.19 -9.44 16.20
C ILE A 55 0.81 -10.53 17.07
N LYS A 56 0.53 -11.81 16.77
CA LYS A 56 1.13 -12.92 17.51
C LYS A 56 2.60 -13.13 17.15
N SER A 57 2.91 -13.06 15.86
CA SER A 57 4.25 -13.34 15.35
C SER A 57 4.47 -12.63 14.04
N ILE A 58 5.72 -12.23 13.81
CA ILE A 58 6.17 -11.72 12.52
C ILE A 58 7.20 -12.66 11.92
N ARG A 59 7.25 -12.71 10.59
CA ARG A 59 8.31 -13.38 9.84
C ARG A 59 8.95 -12.41 8.87
N SER A 60 10.28 -12.30 8.93
CA SER A 60 11.05 -11.48 8.01
C SER A 60 12.30 -12.23 7.53
N ASP A 61 12.99 -11.65 6.55
CA ASP A 61 14.37 -12.03 6.27
C ASP A 61 15.32 -11.42 7.31
N HIS A 62 16.61 -11.68 7.11
CA HIS A 62 17.72 -11.12 7.89
C HIS A 62 18.11 -9.69 7.45
N GLY A 63 17.20 -8.94 6.83
CA GLY A 63 17.45 -7.54 6.47
C GLY A 63 17.73 -6.69 7.71
N GLY A 64 18.72 -5.81 7.65
CA GLY A 64 19.13 -4.99 8.81
C GLY A 64 18.03 -4.07 9.35
N GLU A 65 17.05 -3.72 8.51
CA GLU A 65 15.84 -3.00 8.92
C GLU A 65 14.94 -3.80 9.90
N PHE A 66 15.01 -5.13 9.84
CA PHE A 66 14.24 -6.04 10.71
C PHE A 66 15.13 -6.64 11.80
N GLN A 67 16.38 -6.97 11.48
CA GLN A 67 17.33 -7.57 12.40
C GLN A 67 18.17 -6.49 13.10
N ASN A 68 17.59 -5.87 14.13
CA ASN A 68 18.28 -4.94 15.02
C ASN A 68 17.67 -4.97 16.43
N GLU A 69 18.45 -4.50 17.40
CA GLU A 69 18.09 -4.50 18.83
C GLU A 69 16.79 -3.75 19.11
N LEU A 70 16.54 -2.63 18.43
CA LEU A 70 15.33 -1.82 18.63
C LEU A 70 14.07 -2.56 18.16
N PHE A 71 14.17 -3.31 17.07
CA PHE A 71 13.08 -4.13 16.55
C PHE A 71 12.79 -5.30 17.49
N GLU A 72 13.84 -5.99 17.93
CA GLU A 72 13.73 -7.10 18.88
C GLU A 72 13.13 -6.63 20.22
N LEU A 73 13.59 -5.50 20.76
CA LEU A 73 13.06 -4.91 21.99
C LEU A 73 11.57 -4.59 21.86
N PHE A 74 11.15 -4.01 20.73
CA PHE A 74 9.75 -3.72 20.46
C PHE A 74 8.91 -4.99 20.41
N CYS A 75 9.38 -6.02 19.70
CA CYS A 75 8.69 -7.31 19.64
C CYS A 75 8.55 -7.94 21.03
N ASN A 76 9.63 -7.98 21.81
CA ASN A 76 9.63 -8.53 23.16
C ASN A 76 8.70 -7.77 24.10
N SER A 77 8.65 -6.44 24.03
CA SER A 77 7.78 -5.63 24.89
C SER A 77 6.29 -5.79 24.58
N HIS A 78 5.94 -6.21 23.37
CA HIS A 78 4.55 -6.44 22.94
C HIS A 78 4.19 -7.94 22.85
N GLY A 79 5.10 -8.84 23.28
CA GLY A 79 4.87 -10.30 23.21
C GLY A 79 4.81 -10.86 21.79
N ILE A 80 5.36 -10.15 20.80
CA ILE A 80 5.39 -10.55 19.39
C ILE A 80 6.57 -11.49 19.19
N THR A 81 6.31 -12.71 18.70
CA THR A 81 7.40 -13.63 18.33
C THR A 81 7.99 -13.24 16.97
N HIS A 82 9.27 -12.85 16.92
CA HIS A 82 9.97 -12.55 15.67
C HIS A 82 10.70 -13.79 15.14
N GLN A 83 10.27 -14.28 13.98
CA GLN A 83 10.89 -15.40 13.27
C GLN A 83 11.68 -14.91 12.07
N TYR A 84 12.90 -15.40 11.91
CA TYR A 84 13.70 -15.15 10.71
C TYR A 84 13.57 -16.33 9.74
N SER A 85 13.39 -16.04 8.46
CA SER A 85 13.45 -17.07 7.41
C SER A 85 14.88 -17.58 7.30
N ALA A 86 15.08 -18.90 7.25
CA ALA A 86 16.43 -19.44 7.17
C ALA A 86 17.10 -19.02 5.84
N PRO A 87 18.43 -18.83 5.84
CA PRO A 87 19.18 -18.57 4.61
C PRO A 87 18.91 -19.69 3.59
N ARG A 88 18.49 -19.33 2.38
CA ARG A 88 18.20 -20.24 1.24
C ARG A 88 16.88 -21.03 1.31
N THR A 89 16.04 -20.87 2.33
CA THR A 89 14.64 -21.36 2.30
C THR A 89 13.68 -20.27 1.87
N GLN A 90 13.72 -19.92 0.58
CA GLN A 90 12.88 -18.89 -0.04
C GLN A 90 11.38 -19.14 0.17
N GLU A 91 10.97 -20.40 0.36
CA GLU A 91 9.57 -20.78 0.58
C GLU A 91 8.98 -20.14 1.84
N GLN A 92 9.77 -19.95 2.90
CA GLN A 92 9.31 -19.39 4.18
C GLN A 92 8.96 -17.91 4.07
N ASN A 93 9.67 -17.16 3.21
CA ASN A 93 9.39 -15.77 2.87
C ASN A 93 8.61 -15.63 1.55
N GLY A 94 8.27 -16.75 0.92
CA GLY A 94 7.73 -16.78 -0.45
C GLY A 94 6.38 -16.10 -0.57
N VAL A 95 5.62 -15.96 0.52
CA VAL A 95 4.36 -15.21 0.55
C VAL A 95 4.59 -13.74 0.21
N VAL A 96 5.47 -13.06 0.97
CA VAL A 96 5.73 -11.64 0.76
C VAL A 96 6.50 -11.41 -0.53
N GLU A 97 7.40 -12.32 -0.91
CA GLU A 97 8.13 -12.23 -2.19
C GLU A 97 7.19 -12.31 -3.40
N ARG A 98 6.25 -13.27 -3.41
CA ARG A 98 5.22 -13.35 -4.46
C ARG A 98 4.35 -12.11 -4.47
N LYS A 99 3.94 -11.62 -3.29
CA LYS A 99 3.13 -10.39 -3.18
C LYS A 99 3.88 -9.18 -3.73
N ASN A 100 5.17 -9.03 -3.41
CA ASN A 100 6.02 -7.96 -3.91
C ASN A 100 6.09 -8.00 -5.44
N ARG A 101 6.26 -9.17 -6.05
CA ARG A 101 6.25 -9.31 -7.51
C ARG A 101 4.91 -8.89 -8.12
N THR A 102 3.79 -9.38 -7.58
CA THR A 102 2.45 -9.00 -8.06
C THR A 102 2.21 -7.50 -7.93
N LEU A 103 2.61 -6.88 -6.82
CA LEU A 103 2.52 -5.42 -6.62
C LEU A 103 3.34 -4.67 -7.67
N GLN A 104 4.58 -5.09 -7.94
CA GLN A 104 5.41 -4.44 -8.97
C GLN A 104 4.82 -4.55 -10.37
N GLU A 105 4.36 -5.74 -10.75
CA GLU A 105 3.79 -5.99 -12.07
C GLU A 105 2.50 -5.18 -12.27
N MET A 106 1.63 -5.15 -11.27
CA MET A 106 0.39 -4.38 -11.32
C MET A 106 0.64 -2.88 -11.32
N THR A 107 1.57 -2.39 -10.48
CA THR A 107 2.00 -0.99 -10.46
C THR A 107 2.52 -0.57 -11.83
N ARG A 108 3.41 -1.37 -12.42
CA ARG A 108 3.95 -1.14 -13.76
C ARG A 108 2.84 -1.07 -14.81
N ALA A 109 1.94 -2.04 -14.81
CA ALA A 109 0.83 -2.10 -15.77
C ALA A 109 -0.09 -0.87 -15.68
N MET A 110 -0.49 -0.48 -14.46
CA MET A 110 -1.34 0.69 -14.24
C MET A 110 -0.69 1.99 -14.68
N MET A 111 0.60 2.18 -14.39
CA MET A 111 1.32 3.39 -14.79
C MET A 111 1.47 3.50 -16.31
N HIS A 112 1.82 2.40 -16.99
CA HIS A 112 1.94 2.40 -18.45
C HIS A 112 0.60 2.49 -19.17
N GLY A 113 -0.49 2.01 -18.55
CA GLY A 113 -1.82 2.00 -19.17
C GLY A 113 -2.38 3.39 -19.51
N ASN A 114 -1.97 4.43 -18.78
CA ASN A 114 -2.37 5.83 -19.02
C ASN A 114 -1.18 6.79 -19.09
N ASP A 115 0.02 6.28 -19.40
CA ASP A 115 1.27 7.04 -19.48
C ASP A 115 1.51 7.99 -18.28
N VAL A 116 1.25 7.48 -17.07
CA VAL A 116 1.38 8.24 -15.84
C VAL A 116 2.85 8.41 -15.50
N ALA A 117 3.24 9.64 -15.15
CA ALA A 117 4.62 9.98 -14.82
C ALA A 117 5.19 9.12 -13.67
N LYS A 118 6.49 8.76 -13.78
CA LYS A 118 7.14 7.81 -12.87
C LYS A 118 7.15 8.23 -11.40
N HIS A 119 7.07 9.53 -11.10
CA HIS A 119 7.06 10.03 -9.72
C HIS A 119 5.74 9.73 -8.97
N PHE A 120 4.69 9.26 -9.66
CA PHE A 120 3.45 8.77 -9.04
C PHE A 120 3.48 7.28 -8.67
N TRP A 121 4.66 6.66 -8.65
CA TRP A 121 4.78 5.23 -8.36
C TRP A 121 4.24 4.88 -6.95
N ALA A 122 4.33 5.79 -5.99
CA ALA A 122 3.86 5.58 -4.62
C ALA A 122 2.33 5.45 -4.57
N GLU A 123 1.64 6.32 -5.28
CA GLU A 123 0.19 6.29 -5.45
C GLU A 123 -0.25 5.05 -6.25
N ALA A 124 0.51 4.70 -7.29
CA ALA A 124 0.25 3.52 -8.09
C ALA A 124 0.37 2.23 -7.27
N VAL A 125 1.40 2.08 -6.43
CA VAL A 125 1.56 0.87 -5.59
C VAL A 125 0.50 0.79 -4.48
N ASN A 126 0.12 1.92 -3.88
CA ASN A 126 -0.97 1.95 -2.91
C ASN A 126 -2.29 1.53 -3.56
N THR A 127 -2.57 2.03 -4.77
CA THR A 127 -3.75 1.63 -5.55
C THR A 127 -3.71 0.15 -5.93
N ALA A 128 -2.53 -0.37 -6.32
CA ALA A 128 -2.35 -1.79 -6.63
C ALA A 128 -2.70 -2.64 -5.41
N CYS A 129 -2.15 -2.29 -4.25
CA CYS A 129 -2.40 -2.98 -2.99
C CYS A 129 -3.89 -3.00 -2.64
N TYR A 130 -4.54 -1.84 -2.76
CA TYR A 130 -5.97 -1.71 -2.52
C TYR A 130 -6.80 -2.65 -3.42
N ILE A 131 -6.55 -2.62 -4.73
CA ILE A 131 -7.27 -3.47 -5.68
C ILE A 131 -6.98 -4.96 -5.42
N ILE A 132 -5.74 -5.33 -5.12
CA ILE A 132 -5.37 -6.72 -4.81
C ILE A 132 -6.14 -7.24 -3.59
N ASN A 133 -6.25 -6.45 -2.52
CA ASN A 133 -7.00 -6.87 -1.34
C ASN A 133 -8.50 -7.07 -1.64
N MET A 134 -9.04 -6.29 -2.58
CA MET A 134 -10.47 -6.25 -2.90
C MET A 134 -10.90 -7.25 -3.98
N VAL A 135 -10.00 -7.66 -4.88
CA VAL A 135 -10.38 -8.42 -6.09
C VAL A 135 -9.74 -9.80 -6.14
N TYR A 136 -8.53 -9.97 -5.61
CA TYR A 136 -7.83 -11.25 -5.76
C TYR A 136 -8.38 -12.25 -4.77
N VAL A 137 -8.77 -13.43 -5.23
CA VAL A 137 -9.22 -14.50 -4.34
C VAL A 137 -8.01 -15.18 -3.69
N ARG A 138 -8.10 -15.43 -2.38
CA ARG A 138 -7.09 -16.20 -1.68
C ARG A 138 -7.12 -17.65 -2.15
N LYS A 139 -5.97 -18.16 -2.62
CA LYS A 139 -5.84 -19.56 -3.02
C LYS A 139 -6.31 -20.51 -1.90
N GLY A 140 -7.21 -21.42 -2.22
CA GLY A 140 -7.80 -22.38 -1.29
C GLY A 140 -9.05 -21.87 -0.56
N THR A 141 -9.54 -20.67 -0.89
CA THR A 141 -10.87 -20.18 -0.49
C THR A 141 -11.59 -19.60 -1.71
N ASN A 142 -12.83 -19.16 -1.52
CA ASN A 142 -13.60 -18.40 -2.50
C ASN A 142 -13.78 -16.93 -2.07
N MET A 143 -12.90 -16.44 -1.19
CA MET A 143 -12.99 -15.11 -0.58
C MET A 143 -11.74 -14.29 -0.87
N THR A 144 -11.93 -13.00 -1.04
CA THR A 144 -10.86 -12.01 -1.15
C THR A 144 -10.19 -11.76 0.21
N PRO A 145 -8.94 -11.25 0.25
CA PRO A 145 -8.33 -10.81 1.49
C PRO A 145 -9.21 -9.83 2.27
N TYR A 146 -9.87 -8.89 1.57
CA TYR A 146 -10.79 -7.95 2.18
C TYR A 146 -11.97 -8.66 2.85
N GLU A 147 -12.61 -9.62 2.18
CA GLU A 147 -13.71 -10.38 2.77
C GLU A 147 -13.27 -11.18 3.99
N LEU A 148 -12.06 -11.76 3.97
CA LEU A 148 -11.52 -12.51 5.10
C LEU A 148 -11.15 -11.60 6.28
N TRP A 149 -10.70 -10.37 6.01
CA TRP A 149 -10.28 -9.40 7.02
C TRP A 149 -11.46 -8.63 7.62
N GLU A 150 -12.35 -8.10 6.76
CA GLU A 150 -13.49 -7.27 7.15
C GLU A 150 -14.78 -8.05 7.41
N GLY A 151 -14.88 -9.28 6.89
CA GLY A 151 -16.12 -10.05 6.95
C GLY A 151 -17.23 -9.50 6.06
N LYS A 152 -16.90 -8.65 5.08
CA LYS A 152 -17.85 -7.98 4.19
C LYS A 152 -17.42 -8.13 2.74
N THR A 153 -18.40 -8.31 1.84
CA THR A 153 -18.15 -8.31 0.40
C THR A 153 -17.82 -6.90 -0.08
N PRO A 154 -16.73 -6.71 -0.85
CA PRO A 154 -16.33 -5.42 -1.35
C PRO A 154 -17.29 -4.93 -2.43
N THR A 155 -17.69 -3.66 -2.33
CA THR A 155 -18.33 -2.96 -3.45
C THR A 155 -17.23 -2.56 -4.44
N LEU A 156 -17.41 -2.88 -5.73
CA LEU A 156 -16.42 -2.58 -6.78
C LEU A 156 -16.88 -1.50 -7.77
N SER A 157 -18.11 -0.98 -7.64
CA SER A 157 -18.71 -0.05 -8.61
C SER A 157 -18.03 1.33 -8.69
N TYR A 158 -17.28 1.73 -7.65
CA TYR A 158 -16.53 2.99 -7.61
C TYR A 158 -15.10 2.85 -8.13
N PHE A 159 -14.72 1.70 -8.68
CA PHE A 159 -13.37 1.52 -9.17
C PHE A 159 -13.15 2.32 -10.45
N HIS A 160 -12.06 3.09 -10.46
CA HIS A 160 -11.64 3.86 -11.62
C HIS A 160 -10.27 3.40 -12.10
N THR A 161 -10.03 3.54 -13.40
CA THR A 161 -8.74 3.20 -14.00
C THR A 161 -7.67 4.16 -13.48
N PHE A 162 -6.62 3.64 -12.87
CA PHE A 162 -5.50 4.45 -12.39
C PHE A 162 -4.92 5.30 -13.53
N GLY A 163 -4.72 6.59 -13.29
CA GLY A 163 -4.22 7.53 -14.29
C GLY A 163 -5.27 8.14 -15.21
N CYS A 164 -6.56 7.77 -15.09
CA CYS A 164 -7.58 8.36 -15.94
C CYS A 164 -7.76 9.86 -15.65
N THR A 165 -8.16 10.61 -16.67
CA THR A 165 -8.55 12.00 -16.52
C THR A 165 -9.80 12.10 -15.65
N CYS A 166 -9.77 12.99 -14.66
CA CYS A 166 -10.91 13.35 -13.83
C CYS A 166 -11.05 14.88 -13.77
N TYR A 167 -12.23 15.37 -13.38
CA TYR A 167 -12.49 16.81 -13.26
C TYR A 167 -12.80 17.15 -11.81
N ILE A 168 -12.04 18.09 -11.26
CA ILE A 168 -12.13 18.54 -9.87
C ILE A 168 -12.92 19.84 -9.88
N LEU A 169 -14.06 19.89 -9.20
CA LEU A 169 -14.84 21.12 -9.08
C LEU A 169 -14.01 22.20 -8.39
N ASN A 170 -13.89 23.37 -9.02
CA ASN A 170 -13.20 24.52 -8.45
C ASN A 170 -14.20 25.31 -7.57
N ASP A 171 -14.08 25.14 -6.26
CA ASP A 171 -14.89 25.81 -5.24
C ASP A 171 -14.17 26.98 -4.56
N LYS A 172 -12.91 27.24 -4.92
CA LYS A 172 -12.03 28.21 -4.24
C LYS A 172 -11.97 29.56 -4.93
N ASP A 173 -12.05 29.57 -6.26
CA ASP A 173 -11.92 30.81 -7.02
C ASP A 173 -13.26 31.53 -7.15
N GLN A 174 -13.23 32.88 -7.15
CA GLN A 174 -14.38 33.65 -7.60
C GLN A 174 -14.48 33.56 -9.12
N LEU A 175 -15.20 32.56 -9.60
CA LEU A 175 -15.39 32.30 -11.02
C LEU A 175 -16.41 33.27 -11.64
N GLY A 176 -16.02 33.91 -12.74
CA GLY A 176 -16.90 34.70 -13.59
C GLY A 176 -17.91 33.83 -14.35
N LYS A 177 -18.86 34.47 -15.04
CA LYS A 177 -20.01 33.81 -15.69
C LYS A 177 -19.63 32.77 -16.77
N PHE A 178 -18.41 32.84 -17.30
CA PHE A 178 -17.91 31.96 -18.37
C PHE A 178 -16.59 31.25 -18.03
N ASP A 179 -16.13 31.33 -16.78
CA ASP A 179 -14.88 30.68 -16.38
C ASP A 179 -15.07 29.17 -16.22
N ALA A 180 -14.00 28.41 -16.43
CA ALA A 180 -14.00 26.97 -16.21
C ALA A 180 -14.31 26.67 -14.74
N LYS A 181 -15.34 25.85 -14.51
CA LYS A 181 -15.78 25.46 -13.15
C LYS A 181 -15.03 24.27 -12.57
N SER A 182 -14.15 23.65 -13.34
CA SER A 182 -13.42 22.48 -12.90
C SER A 182 -12.01 22.48 -13.46
N ASP A 183 -11.08 22.01 -12.63
CA ASP A 183 -9.71 21.73 -13.05
C ASP A 183 -9.60 20.29 -13.55
N GLU A 184 -8.81 20.09 -14.60
CA GLU A 184 -8.45 18.75 -15.05
C GLU A 184 -7.45 18.13 -14.06
N GLY A 185 -7.65 16.85 -13.74
CA GLY A 185 -6.80 16.09 -12.84
C GLY A 185 -6.54 14.67 -13.33
N ILE A 186 -5.66 13.99 -12.60
CA ILE A 186 -5.30 12.58 -12.81
C ILE A 186 -5.77 11.80 -11.59
N PHE A 187 -6.55 10.74 -11.80
CA PHE A 187 -6.93 9.83 -10.72
C PHE A 187 -5.72 9.01 -10.25
N LEU A 188 -5.40 9.12 -8.96
CA LEU A 188 -4.23 8.50 -8.32
C LEU A 188 -4.60 7.46 -7.25
N GLY A 189 -5.87 7.02 -7.21
CA GLY A 189 -6.32 5.95 -6.31
C GLY A 189 -7.28 6.41 -5.23
N TYR A 190 -7.28 5.69 -4.12
CA TYR A 190 -8.28 5.83 -3.06
C TYR A 190 -7.64 6.39 -1.79
N SER A 191 -8.42 7.18 -1.03
CA SER A 191 -8.00 7.66 0.28
C SER A 191 -8.09 6.53 1.32
N GLY A 192 -7.10 6.46 2.22
CA GLY A 192 -7.14 5.55 3.37
C GLY A 192 -7.92 6.10 4.56
N SER A 193 -8.16 7.41 4.62
CA SER A 193 -8.81 8.10 5.75
C SER A 193 -10.22 8.62 5.45
N SER A 194 -10.70 8.44 4.22
CA SER A 194 -12.02 8.90 3.80
C SER A 194 -12.54 8.05 2.63
N THR A 195 -13.83 8.18 2.33
CA THR A 195 -14.45 7.57 1.14
C THR A 195 -14.08 8.29 -0.17
N ALA A 196 -13.16 9.25 -0.11
CA ALA A 196 -12.77 10.07 -1.26
C ALA A 196 -11.68 9.40 -2.12
N SER A 197 -11.58 9.87 -3.35
CA SER A 197 -10.51 9.53 -4.27
C SER A 197 -9.31 10.48 -4.10
N ARG A 198 -8.11 9.98 -4.34
CA ARG A 198 -6.89 10.78 -4.48
C ARG A 198 -6.74 11.20 -5.92
N VAL A 199 -6.57 12.49 -6.16
CA VAL A 199 -6.45 13.08 -7.49
C VAL A 199 -5.31 14.09 -7.50
N PHE A 200 -4.55 14.13 -8.59
CA PHE A 200 -3.56 15.17 -8.85
C PHE A 200 -4.17 16.23 -9.73
N ASN A 201 -4.28 17.46 -9.24
CA ASN A 201 -4.78 18.59 -10.02
C ASN A 201 -3.68 19.10 -10.94
N LYS A 202 -3.89 19.08 -12.26
CA LYS A 202 -2.89 19.49 -13.27
C LYS A 202 -2.62 21.00 -13.30
N ARG A 203 -3.41 21.79 -12.58
CA ARG A 203 -3.25 23.24 -12.50
C ARG A 203 -1.97 23.65 -11.75
N PHE A 204 -1.46 22.81 -10.85
CA PHE A 204 -0.28 23.05 -10.01
C PHE A 204 0.83 22.06 -10.33
#